data_AF-A0A497XPZ1-F1
#
_entry.id   AF-A0A497XPZ1-F1
#
_cell.length_a   1.000
_cell.length_b   1.000
_cell.length_c   1.000
_cell.angle_alpha   90.00
_cell.angle_beta   90.00
_cell.angle_gamma   90.00
#
_symmetry.space_group_name_H-M   'P 1'
#
loop_
_entity.id
_entity.type
_entity.pdbx_description
1 polymer ?
#
loop_
_entity_poly.entity_id
_entity_poly.type
_entity_poly.pdbx_seq_one_letter_code
_entity_poly.pdbx_strand_id
1 'polypeptide(L)'
;MVAIITLLFLINAAFAVHEGEILFKNHCIKCHAQDSKKPLKYLRQKFQNNPEGVIQLAKRCPWGQGLSDMEVKLIAEWLSGSK
;
A
#
# COMPACT_ATOMS: atom_id res chain seq x y z
N MET A 1 21.21 9.02 -24.89
CA MET A 1 20.74 7.69 -24.44
C MET A 1 20.63 7.57 -22.93
N VAL A 2 21.63 7.98 -22.14
CA VAL A 2 21.57 7.90 -20.66
C VAL A 2 20.37 8.66 -20.06
N ALA A 3 20.06 9.85 -20.58
CA ALA A 3 18.95 10.69 -20.08
C ALA A 3 17.54 10.09 -20.29
N ILE A 4 17.35 9.24 -21.31
CA ILE A 4 16.04 8.62 -21.59
C ILE A 4 15.80 7.45 -20.63
N ILE A 5 16.86 6.72 -20.28
CA ILE A 5 16.80 5.57 -19.37
C ILE A 5 16.52 6.01 -17.93
N THR A 6 17.16 7.09 -17.46
CA THR A 6 16.86 7.66 -16.13
C THR A 6 15.46 8.24 -16.04
N LEU A 7 14.96 8.86 -17.11
CA LEU A 7 13.57 9.34 -17.15
C LEU A 7 12.57 8.18 -17.05
N LEU A 8 12.78 7.10 -17.80
CA LEU A 8 11.93 5.89 -17.74
C LEU A 8 11.88 5.27 -16.34
N PHE A 9 12.98 5.28 -15.58
CA PHE A 9 13.00 4.75 -14.21
C PHE A 9 12.16 5.58 -13.24
N LEU A 10 12.18 6.91 -13.37
CA LEU A 10 11.41 7.81 -12.49
C LEU A 10 9.90 7.70 -12.72
N ILE A 11 9.48 7.50 -13.98
CA ILE A 11 8.07 7.38 -14.33
C ILE A 11 7.49 6.07 -13.75
N ASN A 12 8.21 4.95 -13.85
CA ASN A 12 7.77 3.66 -13.30
C ASN A 12 7.61 3.68 -11.77
N ALA A 13 8.49 4.37 -11.05
CA ALA A 13 8.42 4.46 -9.59
C ALA A 13 7.24 5.31 -9.09
N ALA A 14 6.75 6.28 -9.89
CA ALA A 14 5.61 7.11 -9.52
C ALA A 14 4.27 6.36 -9.65
N PHE A 15 4.15 5.45 -10.62
CA PHE A 15 2.92 4.69 -10.84
C PHE A 15 2.63 3.66 -9.74
N ALA A 16 3.64 2.93 -9.26
CA ALA A 16 3.47 1.94 -8.19
C ALA A 16 2.93 2.55 -6.88
N VAL A 17 3.34 3.77 -6.54
CA VAL A 17 2.86 4.49 -5.34
C VAL A 17 1.38 4.86 -5.47
N HIS A 18 0.90 5.12 -6.69
CA HIS A 18 -0.50 5.50 -6.92
C HIS A 18 -1.45 4.29 -6.86
N GLU A 19 -1.01 3.13 -7.35
CA GLU A 19 -1.83 1.92 -7.36
C GLU A 19 -2.16 1.41 -5.94
N GLY A 20 -1.17 1.38 -5.04
CA GLY A 20 -1.38 0.98 -3.64
C GLY A 20 -2.40 1.86 -2.90
N GLU A 21 -2.41 3.17 -3.20
CA GLU A 21 -3.40 4.10 -2.65
C GLU A 21 -4.82 3.79 -3.11
N ILE A 22 -4.99 3.57 -4.42
CA ILE A 22 -6.31 3.28 -5.01
C ILE A 22 -6.85 1.97 -4.45
N LEU A 23 -6.02 0.92 -4.40
CA LEU A 23 -6.40 -0.37 -3.84
C LEU A 23 -6.81 -0.24 -2.36
N PHE A 24 -6.04 0.51 -1.56
CA PHE A 24 -6.41 0.75 -0.16
C PHE A 24 -7.75 1.50 -0.03
N LYS A 25 -7.98 2.52 -0.86
CA LYS A 25 -9.24 3.27 -0.88
C LYS A 25 -10.44 2.41 -1.27
N ASN A 26 -10.27 1.46 -2.16
CA ASN A 26 -11.37 0.61 -2.62
C ASN A 26 -11.69 -0.52 -1.62
N HIS A 27 -10.67 -1.10 -0.99
CA HIS A 27 -10.84 -2.34 -0.23
C HIS A 27 -10.70 -2.17 1.29
N CYS A 28 -9.94 -1.18 1.77
CA CYS A 28 -9.56 -1.08 3.17
C CYS A 28 -10.15 0.14 3.89
N ILE A 29 -10.41 1.25 3.18
CA ILE A 29 -10.82 2.51 3.83
C ILE A 29 -12.12 2.40 4.60
N LYS A 30 -13.05 1.52 4.17
CA LYS A 30 -14.35 1.34 4.83
C LYS A 30 -14.21 1.00 6.31
N CYS A 31 -13.17 0.25 6.69
CA CYS A 31 -12.89 -0.06 8.09
C CYS A 31 -11.77 0.76 8.73
N HIS A 32 -11.00 1.46 7.91
CA HIS A 32 -9.88 2.28 8.34
C HIS A 32 -10.13 3.78 8.10
N ALA A 33 -11.40 4.17 8.11
CA ALA A 33 -11.86 5.56 8.07
C ALA A 33 -11.41 6.34 9.32
N GLN A 34 -11.48 7.67 9.28
CA GLN A 34 -10.92 8.54 10.32
C GLN A 34 -11.52 8.32 11.72
N ASP A 35 -12.78 7.95 11.79
CA ASP A 35 -13.55 7.68 13.01
C ASP A 35 -13.46 6.22 13.48
N SER A 36 -12.77 5.36 12.74
CA SER A 36 -12.62 3.96 13.11
C SER A 36 -11.63 3.78 14.26
N LYS A 37 -11.69 2.64 14.96
CA LYS A 37 -10.76 2.30 16.06
C LYS A 37 -9.29 2.25 15.60
N LYS A 38 -9.05 2.05 14.30
CA LYS A 38 -7.72 1.89 13.69
C LYS A 38 -7.70 2.61 12.35
N PRO A 39 -7.70 3.96 12.31
CA PRO A 39 -7.75 4.72 11.07
C PRO A 39 -6.48 4.54 10.23
N LEU A 40 -6.49 4.96 8.95
CA LEU A 40 -5.30 4.95 8.08
C LEU A 40 -4.06 5.55 8.76
N LYS A 41 -4.21 6.66 9.50
CA LYS A 41 -3.10 7.28 10.25
C LYS A 41 -2.47 6.31 11.26
N TYR A 42 -3.29 5.56 11.99
CA TYR A 42 -2.80 4.54 12.92
C TYR A 42 -2.06 3.43 12.19
N LEU A 43 -2.59 2.95 11.06
CA LEU A 43 -1.92 1.92 10.27
C LEU A 43 -0.56 2.38 9.75
N ARG A 44 -0.47 3.60 9.18
CA ARG A 44 0.79 4.18 8.72
C ARG A 44 1.83 4.30 9.83
N GLN A 45 1.41 4.71 11.03
CA GLN A 45 2.31 4.78 12.18
C GLN A 45 2.76 3.40 12.65
N LYS A 46 1.84 2.42 12.70
CA LYS A 46 2.12 1.07 13.19
C LYS A 46 3.05 0.28 12.26
N PHE A 47 2.89 0.45 10.96
CA PHE A 47 3.60 -0.33 9.94
C PHE A 47 4.62 0.50 9.16
N GLN A 48 5.04 1.65 9.70
CA GLN A 48 6.06 2.48 9.07
C GLN A 48 7.32 1.64 8.79
N ASN A 49 7.80 1.68 7.55
CA ASN A 49 8.95 0.90 7.08
C ASN A 49 8.83 -0.63 7.27
N ASN A 50 7.61 -1.16 7.42
CA ASN A 50 7.34 -2.58 7.64
C ASN A 50 6.23 -3.12 6.71
N PRO A 51 6.52 -3.28 5.41
CA PRO A 51 5.55 -3.78 4.44
C PRO A 51 5.17 -5.24 4.71
N GLU A 52 6.10 -6.10 5.16
CA GLU A 52 5.81 -7.48 5.55
C GLU A 52 4.74 -7.56 6.64
N GLY A 53 4.78 -6.64 7.62
CA GLY A 53 3.76 -6.54 8.66
C GLY A 53 2.36 -6.27 8.09
N VAL A 54 2.27 -5.46 7.03
CA VAL A 54 1.01 -5.18 6.32
C VAL A 54 0.55 -6.42 5.54
N ILE A 55 1.47 -7.13 4.86
CA ILE A 55 1.16 -8.37 4.14
C ILE A 55 0.59 -9.44 5.11
N GLN A 56 1.20 -9.60 6.28
CA GLN A 56 0.72 -10.54 7.31
C GLN A 56 -0.60 -10.10 7.97
N LEU A 57 -0.88 -8.80 7.98
CA LEU A 57 -2.19 -8.29 8.39
C LEU A 57 -3.25 -8.63 7.33
N ALA A 58 -2.97 -8.40 6.05
CA ALA A 58 -3.89 -8.62 4.95
C ALA A 58 -4.37 -10.08 4.89
N LYS A 59 -3.47 -11.05 5.08
CA LYS A 59 -3.81 -12.50 5.14
C LYS A 59 -4.87 -12.85 6.19
N ARG A 60 -4.97 -12.06 7.26
CA ARG A 60 -5.92 -12.27 8.37
C ARG A 60 -7.10 -11.30 8.33
N CYS A 61 -7.09 -10.34 7.42
CA CYS A 61 -8.14 -9.35 7.27
C CYS A 61 -9.21 -9.90 6.31
N PRO A 62 -10.51 -9.88 6.66
CA PRO A 62 -11.56 -10.35 5.76
C PRO A 62 -11.53 -9.70 4.37
N TRP A 63 -11.25 -8.39 4.30
CA TRP A 63 -11.10 -7.69 3.01
C TRP A 63 -9.72 -7.80 2.37
N GLY A 64 -8.72 -8.24 3.13
CA GLY A 64 -7.39 -8.54 2.57
C GLY A 64 -7.33 -9.91 1.89
N GLN A 65 -8.22 -10.84 2.22
CA GLN A 65 -8.26 -12.19 1.65
C GLN A 65 -8.78 -12.24 0.20
N GLY A 66 -9.51 -11.21 -0.25
CA GLY A 66 -10.01 -11.12 -1.62
C GLY A 66 -9.03 -10.49 -2.61
N LEU A 67 -7.84 -10.09 -2.15
CA LEU A 67 -6.81 -9.45 -2.96
C LEU A 67 -5.75 -10.47 -3.38
N SER A 68 -5.21 -10.29 -4.59
CA SER A 68 -4.03 -11.01 -5.04
C SER A 68 -2.78 -10.62 -4.23
N ASP A 69 -1.75 -11.48 -4.25
CA ASP A 69 -0.47 -11.20 -3.58
C ASP A 69 0.16 -9.88 -4.07
N MET A 70 0.00 -9.57 -5.36
CA MET A 70 0.50 -8.32 -5.95
C MET A 70 -0.24 -7.10 -5.42
N GLU A 71 -1.58 -7.14 -5.34
CA GLU A 71 -2.37 -6.03 -4.79
C GLU A 71 -2.05 -5.81 -3.30
N VAL A 72 -1.90 -6.89 -2.53
CA VAL A 72 -1.48 -6.82 -1.13
C VAL A 72 -0.10 -6.18 -1.00
N LYS A 73 0.84 -6.53 -1.89
CA LYS A 73 2.19 -5.96 -1.91
C LYS A 73 2.16 -4.45 -2.22
N LEU A 74 1.42 -4.02 -3.23
CA LEU A 74 1.28 -2.60 -3.58
C LEU A 74 0.68 -1.78 -2.43
N ILE A 75 -0.35 -2.32 -1.77
CA ILE A 75 -0.92 -1.69 -0.57
C ILE A 75 0.13 -1.61 0.54
N ALA A 76 0.89 -2.69 0.76
CA ALA A 76 1.88 -2.77 1.82
C ALA A 76 2.98 -1.72 1.66
N GLU A 77 3.57 -1.61 0.47
CA GLU A 77 4.61 -0.64 0.13
C GLU A 77 4.10 0.80 0.30
N TRP A 78 2.93 1.12 -0.26
CA TRP A 78 2.33 2.45 -0.12
C TRP A 78 1.99 2.79 1.33
N LEU A 79 1.44 1.84 2.10
CA LEU A 79 1.00 2.08 3.47
C LEU A 79 2.18 2.19 4.45
N SER A 80 3.24 1.40 4.27
CA SER A 80 4.44 1.47 5.09
C SER A 80 5.36 2.64 4.72
N GLY A 81 5.19 3.20 3.52
CA GLY A 81 6.12 4.18 2.95
C GLY A 81 7.42 3.56 2.45
N SER A 82 7.43 2.24 2.23
CA SER A 82 8.57 1.50 1.67
C SER A 82 8.47 1.49 0.15
N LYS A 83 9.63 1.59 -0.54
CA LYS A 83 9.74 1.51 -2.01
C LYS A 83 10.44 0.22 -2.41
#